data_AF-A0A8K1FBL8-F1
#
_entry.id   AF-A0A8K1FBL8-F1
#
_cell.length_a   1.000
_cell.length_b   1.000
_cell.length_c   1.000
_cell.angle_alpha   90.00
_cell.angle_beta   90.00
_cell.angle_gamma   90.00
#
_symmetry.space_group_name_H-M   'P 1'
#
loop_
_entity.id
_entity.type
_entity.pdbx_description
1 polymer ?
#
loop_
_entity_poly.entity_id
_entity_poly.type
_entity_poly.pdbx_seq_one_letter_code
_entity_poly.pdbx_strand_id
1 'polypeptide(L)'
;MARNVLIHVFDEYRKATKDFVCPREVLLDKMKYFRAYLNQANEHDEIDISVHCDVEIFEWLVEYMNQRDVDTRPKITLENIASILVSSEFLQMDVLVEECVAFVTSRMQEFLQLRVDFGCLSDTTITKLAERCTTEQLQRLQDPKDKILSKLQRKKLELLLRELQEAKCTLCCCENCELLYLSSEESQLHCSQGVRQLSAHGELVASHRPKTGWVPDEWLKTVIQDKNVSWGAAYWYVWASTQYMQCDTCQRYCSLLEFRDCFYHPGQIVGVGAEAKYSCCGARIFLGGETDGSGCKSREHKLAPSTPATIQKSVQILNASWSAITSCSKVVRPPPYGRSCLYIDMSIVCPAPTVEQSAELDQVLKKPWPMNADAASPRRRRQWQTMRLQEQDRIRIQVLTKRLLQLRQNLTV
;
A
#
# COMPACT_ATOMS: atom_id res chain seq x y z
N MET A 1 -44.74 40.58 -5.26
CA MET A 1 -43.97 40.97 -6.45
C MET A 1 -42.64 40.25 -6.38
N ALA A 2 -42.24 39.55 -7.44
CA ALA A 2 -40.92 38.91 -7.47
C ALA A 2 -39.86 40.01 -7.40
N ARG A 3 -39.03 40.00 -6.35
CA ARG A 3 -37.93 40.96 -6.21
C ARG A 3 -36.84 40.55 -7.19
N ASN A 4 -36.48 41.44 -8.10
CA ASN A 4 -35.44 41.18 -9.09
C ASN A 4 -34.13 41.83 -8.64
N VAL A 5 -33.02 41.22 -9.06
CA VAL A 5 -31.66 41.73 -8.88
C VAL A 5 -31.09 41.99 -10.27
N LEU A 6 -30.52 43.16 -10.48
CA LEU A 6 -29.84 43.51 -11.72
C LEU A 6 -28.35 43.18 -11.57
N ILE A 7 -27.83 42.34 -12.45
CA ILE A 7 -26.43 41.94 -12.45
C ILE A 7 -25.77 42.45 -13.73
N HIS A 8 -24.86 43.40 -13.59
CA HIS A 8 -24.02 43.93 -14.66
C HIS A 8 -22.79 43.03 -14.82
N VAL A 9 -22.68 42.35 -15.96
CA VAL A 9 -21.55 41.45 -16.24
C VAL A 9 -20.60 42.10 -17.23
N PHE A 10 -19.33 42.21 -16.84
CA PHE A 10 -18.25 42.79 -17.62
C PHE A 10 -17.25 41.71 -18.03
N ASP A 11 -17.16 41.43 -19.33
CA ASP A 11 -16.13 40.57 -19.91
C ASP A 11 -14.96 41.44 -20.37
N GLU A 12 -13.90 41.46 -19.57
CA GLU A 12 -12.69 42.25 -19.85
C GLU A 12 -11.93 41.75 -21.09
N TYR A 13 -12.01 40.45 -21.37
CA TYR A 13 -11.27 39.83 -22.47
C TYR A 13 -11.93 40.14 -23.80
N ARG A 14 -13.26 39.96 -23.88
CA ARG A 14 -14.04 40.23 -25.09
C ARG A 14 -14.50 41.69 -25.20
N LYS A 15 -14.28 42.49 -24.16
CA LYS A 15 -14.78 43.88 -24.03
C LYS A 15 -16.30 43.97 -24.23
N ALA A 16 -17.01 43.00 -23.67
CA ALA A 16 -18.46 42.91 -23.74
C ALA A 16 -19.08 43.24 -22.38
N THR A 17 -20.25 43.87 -22.40
CA THR A 17 -21.03 44.15 -21.18
C THR A 17 -22.47 43.74 -21.44
N LYS A 18 -23.07 43.03 -20.49
CA LYS A 18 -24.46 42.58 -20.58
C LYS A 18 -25.10 42.57 -19.19
N ASP A 19 -26.35 43.01 -19.15
CA ASP A 19 -27.13 43.09 -17.92
C ASP A 19 -28.10 41.91 -17.84
N PHE A 20 -28.16 41.28 -16.66
CA PHE A 20 -29.02 40.14 -16.39
C PHE A 20 -29.97 40.46 -15.24
N VAL A 21 -31.26 40.33 -15.50
CA VAL A 21 -32.30 40.50 -14.48
C VAL A 21 -32.69 39.12 -13.94
N CYS A 22 -32.37 38.84 -12.68
CA CYS A 22 -32.61 37.55 -12.06
C CYS A 22 -33.60 37.68 -10.88
N PRO A 23 -34.58 36.77 -10.73
CA PRO A 23 -35.40 36.71 -9.51
C PRO A 23 -34.53 36.39 -8.30
N ARG A 24 -34.60 37.22 -7.25
CA ARG A 24 -33.78 37.11 -6.03
C ARG A 24 -33.87 35.73 -5.38
N GLU A 25 -35.06 35.15 -5.32
CA GLU A 25 -35.28 33.84 -4.70
C GLU A 25 -34.55 32.72 -5.47
N VAL A 26 -34.62 32.74 -6.80
CA VAL A 26 -33.94 31.75 -7.65
C VAL A 26 -32.42 31.91 -7.55
N LEU A 27 -31.94 33.16 -7.57
CA LEU A 27 -30.51 33.47 -7.45
C LEU A 27 -29.95 32.97 -6.11
N LEU A 28 -30.64 33.25 -4.99
CA LEU A 28 -30.21 32.79 -3.67
C LEU A 28 -30.37 31.28 -3.45
N ASP A 29 -31.33 30.65 -4.10
CA ASP A 29 -31.49 29.20 -4.07
C ASP A 29 -30.35 28.49 -4.81
N LYS A 30 -30.02 28.96 -6.03
CA LYS A 30 -29.09 28.29 -6.94
C LYS A 30 -27.63 28.73 -6.81
N MET A 31 -27.37 29.99 -6.51
CA MET A 31 -26.02 30.58 -6.39
C MET A 31 -25.78 31.05 -4.96
N LYS A 32 -25.24 30.16 -4.12
CA LYS A 32 -25.07 30.44 -2.68
C LYS A 32 -24.10 31.56 -2.38
N TYR A 33 -23.16 31.84 -3.29
CA TYR A 33 -22.21 32.95 -3.19
C TYR A 33 -22.90 34.29 -2.88
N PHE A 34 -24.01 34.59 -3.54
CA PHE A 34 -24.73 35.85 -3.35
C PHE A 34 -25.46 35.97 -2.01
N ARG A 35 -25.63 34.87 -1.26
CA ARG A 35 -26.26 34.92 0.08
C ARG A 35 -25.48 35.82 1.03
N ALA A 36 -24.15 35.81 0.96
CA ALA A 36 -23.32 36.64 1.82
C ALA A 36 -23.56 38.16 1.63
N TYR A 37 -23.92 38.57 0.41
CA TYR A 37 -24.06 39.97 0.01
C TYR A 37 -25.52 40.47 0.05
N LEU A 38 -26.48 39.56 -0.07
CA LEU A 38 -27.92 39.86 -0.16
C LEU A 38 -28.70 39.50 1.12
N ASN A 39 -28.03 39.32 2.26
CA ASN A 39 -28.68 39.07 3.55
C ASN A 39 -29.42 40.33 4.07
N GLN A 40 -30.47 40.09 4.87
CA GLN A 40 -31.51 40.95 5.49
C GLN A 40 -31.32 42.49 5.68
N ALA A 41 -30.13 43.06 5.53
CA ALA A 41 -29.90 44.51 5.64
C ALA A 41 -30.38 45.31 4.40
N ASN A 42 -30.48 44.67 3.22
CA ASN A 42 -30.89 45.31 1.96
C ASN A 42 -32.27 44.79 1.49
N GLU A 43 -33.27 44.85 2.36
CA GLU A 43 -34.63 44.35 2.04
C GLU A 43 -35.48 45.31 1.21
N HIS A 44 -35.07 46.58 1.10
CA HIS A 44 -35.85 47.65 0.47
C HIS A 44 -35.25 48.26 -0.80
N ASP A 45 -34.02 47.92 -1.16
CA ASP A 45 -33.33 48.56 -2.29
C ASP A 45 -33.37 47.70 -3.57
N GLU A 46 -33.44 48.35 -4.73
CA GLU A 46 -33.04 47.77 -6.01
C GLU A 46 -31.53 47.51 -5.93
N ILE A 47 -31.13 46.23 -5.91
CA ILE A 47 -29.73 45.85 -5.71
C ILE A 47 -29.10 45.60 -7.08
N ASP A 48 -28.14 46.46 -7.40
CA ASP A 48 -27.28 46.35 -8.57
C ASP A 48 -25.96 45.69 -8.17
N ILE A 49 -25.60 44.61 -8.86
CA ILE A 49 -24.35 43.87 -8.63
C ILE A 49 -23.51 43.91 -9.90
N SER A 50 -22.24 44.24 -9.78
CA SER A 50 -21.29 44.16 -10.90
C SER A 50 -20.39 42.94 -10.75
N VAL A 51 -20.28 42.13 -11.81
CA VAL A 51 -19.46 40.91 -11.85
C VAL A 51 -18.54 40.96 -13.06
N HIS A 52 -17.27 40.61 -12.88
CA HIS A 52 -16.30 40.52 -13.96
C HIS A 52 -16.12 39.05 -14.35
N CYS A 53 -16.73 38.61 -15.46
CA CYS A 53 -16.61 37.24 -15.97
C CYS A 53 -16.94 37.16 -17.46
N ASP A 54 -16.72 35.99 -18.07
CA ASP A 54 -17.16 35.72 -19.45
C ASP A 54 -18.69 35.82 -19.53
N VAL A 55 -19.17 36.71 -20.41
CA VAL A 55 -20.60 37.01 -20.57
C VAL A 55 -21.38 35.82 -21.11
N GLU A 56 -20.80 35.01 -22.00
CA GLU A 56 -21.47 33.82 -22.58
C GLU A 56 -21.64 32.73 -21.52
N ILE A 57 -20.63 32.53 -20.67
CA ILE A 57 -20.74 31.56 -19.58
C ILE A 57 -21.76 32.02 -18.54
N PHE A 58 -21.81 33.32 -18.21
CA PHE A 58 -22.83 33.82 -17.29
C PHE A 58 -24.23 33.68 -17.86
N GLU A 59 -24.43 34.00 -19.14
CA GLU A 59 -25.70 33.76 -19.83
C GLU A 59 -26.12 32.30 -19.78
N TRP A 60 -25.20 31.37 -20.06
CA TRP A 60 -25.42 29.93 -19.94
C TRP A 60 -25.89 29.54 -18.53
N LEU A 61 -25.27 30.10 -17.48
CA LEU A 61 -25.64 29.83 -16.08
C LEU A 61 -27.03 30.38 -15.75
N VAL A 62 -27.37 31.57 -16.25
CA VAL A 62 -28.72 32.16 -16.07
C VAL A 62 -29.78 31.33 -16.77
N GLU A 63 -29.53 30.87 -17.99
CA GLU A 63 -30.41 29.94 -18.70
C GLU A 63 -30.58 28.63 -17.93
N TYR A 64 -29.50 28.07 -17.40
CA TYR A 64 -29.54 26.87 -16.58
C TYR A 64 -30.40 27.04 -15.31
N MET A 65 -30.29 28.18 -14.63
CA MET A 65 -31.09 28.45 -13.42
C MET A 65 -32.58 28.61 -13.69
N ASN A 66 -32.95 29.23 -14.82
CA ASN A 66 -34.33 29.58 -15.13
C ASN A 66 -35.14 28.40 -15.66
N GLN A 67 -34.48 27.36 -16.16
CA GLN A 67 -35.16 26.25 -16.83
C GLN A 67 -35.41 25.06 -15.91
N ARG A 68 -36.68 24.70 -15.76
CA ARG A 68 -37.10 23.56 -14.93
C ARG A 68 -36.97 22.23 -15.67
N ASP A 69 -37.29 22.20 -16.96
CA ASP A 69 -37.25 21.00 -17.79
C ASP A 69 -35.82 20.63 -18.20
N VAL A 70 -35.50 19.34 -18.11
CA VAL A 70 -34.17 18.80 -18.43
C VAL A 70 -33.87 18.91 -19.93
N ASP A 71 -34.88 18.79 -20.79
CA ASP A 71 -34.71 18.78 -22.25
C ASP A 71 -34.42 20.15 -22.84
N THR A 72 -34.87 21.22 -22.19
CA THR A 72 -34.60 22.59 -22.65
C THR A 72 -33.25 23.09 -22.15
N ARG A 73 -32.74 22.51 -21.05
CA ARG A 73 -31.54 23.02 -20.36
C ARG A 73 -30.33 23.09 -21.29
N PRO A 74 -29.50 24.12 -21.15
CA PRO A 74 -28.31 24.26 -21.97
C PRO A 74 -27.38 23.07 -21.69
N LYS A 75 -26.82 22.49 -22.75
CA LYS A 75 -26.06 21.24 -22.67
C LYS A 75 -24.61 21.51 -22.26
N ILE A 76 -24.11 20.68 -21.35
CA ILE A 76 -22.70 20.62 -21.00
C ILE A 76 -21.94 19.91 -22.14
N THR A 77 -20.89 20.55 -22.65
CA THR A 77 -20.04 20.04 -23.73
C THR A 77 -18.58 20.03 -23.28
N LEU A 78 -17.71 19.31 -24.01
CA LEU A 78 -16.28 19.28 -23.68
C LEU A 78 -15.58 20.64 -23.87
N GLU A 79 -16.16 21.55 -24.65
CA GLU A 79 -15.59 22.86 -24.92
C GLU A 79 -15.92 23.87 -23.81
N ASN A 80 -17.13 23.82 -23.26
CA ASN A 80 -17.59 24.75 -22.24
C ASN A 80 -17.40 24.25 -20.80
N ILE A 81 -17.22 22.94 -20.59
CA ILE A 81 -17.18 22.32 -19.26
C ILE A 81 -16.15 22.95 -18.33
N ALA A 82 -14.96 23.31 -18.84
CA ALA A 82 -13.90 23.88 -18.02
C ALA A 82 -14.34 25.22 -17.40
N SER A 83 -14.87 26.11 -18.25
CA SER A 83 -15.35 27.43 -17.84
C SER A 83 -16.60 27.34 -16.98
N ILE A 84 -17.54 26.44 -17.31
CA ILE A 84 -18.74 26.21 -16.50
C ILE A 84 -18.37 25.69 -15.11
N LEU A 85 -17.45 24.72 -15.03
CA LEU A 85 -17.05 24.12 -13.75
C LEU A 85 -16.37 25.15 -12.84
N VAL A 86 -15.45 25.96 -13.36
CA VAL A 86 -14.79 27.03 -12.59
C VAL A 86 -15.80 28.08 -12.12
N SER A 87 -16.66 28.56 -13.01
CA SER A 87 -17.67 29.58 -12.67
C SER A 87 -18.74 29.07 -11.70
N SER A 88 -19.22 27.84 -11.90
CA SER A 88 -20.23 27.21 -11.03
C SER A 88 -19.68 26.91 -9.63
N GLU A 89 -18.41 26.53 -9.52
CA GLU A 89 -17.72 26.36 -8.25
C GLU A 89 -17.56 27.70 -7.52
N PHE A 90 -17.11 28.75 -8.22
CA PHE A 90 -16.97 30.10 -7.65
C PHE A 90 -18.31 30.65 -7.14
N LEU A 91 -19.38 30.49 -7.91
CA LEU A 91 -20.74 30.92 -7.55
C LEU A 91 -21.45 29.97 -6.57
N GLN A 92 -20.78 28.89 -6.15
CA GLN A 92 -21.29 27.89 -5.21
C GLN A 92 -22.60 27.23 -5.67
N MET A 93 -22.64 26.81 -6.93
CA MET A 93 -23.75 26.09 -7.56
C MET A 93 -23.56 24.57 -7.45
N ASP A 94 -23.74 24.02 -6.24
CA ASP A 94 -23.34 22.63 -5.93
C ASP A 94 -23.92 21.57 -6.89
N VAL A 95 -25.20 21.67 -7.24
CA VAL A 95 -25.86 20.69 -8.12
C VAL A 95 -25.21 20.67 -9.51
N LEU A 96 -24.92 21.84 -10.06
CA LEU A 96 -24.27 21.97 -11.36
C LEU A 96 -22.83 21.46 -11.30
N VAL A 97 -22.09 21.74 -10.22
CA VAL A 97 -20.75 21.18 -10.01
C VAL A 97 -20.79 19.65 -10.01
N GLU A 98 -21.77 19.02 -9.35
CA GLU A 98 -21.91 17.56 -9.36
C GLU A 98 -22.26 17.01 -10.75
N GLU A 99 -23.13 17.70 -11.51
CA GLU A 99 -23.45 17.34 -12.91
C GLU A 99 -22.21 17.44 -13.80
N CYS A 100 -21.41 18.51 -13.65
CA CYS A 100 -20.15 18.71 -14.34
C CYS A 100 -19.12 17.61 -14.00
N VAL A 101 -18.93 17.30 -12.72
CA VAL A 101 -18.01 16.24 -12.25
C VAL A 101 -18.46 14.87 -12.79
N ALA A 102 -19.77 14.59 -12.80
CA ALA A 102 -20.31 13.36 -13.38
C ALA A 102 -20.04 13.27 -14.89
N PHE A 103 -20.26 14.36 -15.62
CA PHE A 103 -19.98 14.45 -17.06
C PHE A 103 -18.49 14.20 -17.34
N VAL A 104 -17.59 14.88 -16.64
CA VAL A 104 -16.14 14.70 -16.78
C VAL A 104 -15.73 13.27 -16.45
N THR A 105 -16.26 12.67 -15.38
CA THR A 105 -15.91 11.29 -15.00
C THR A 105 -16.31 10.27 -16.07
N SER A 106 -17.44 10.47 -16.74
CA SER A 106 -17.90 9.59 -17.83
C SER A 106 -17.01 9.66 -19.09
N ARG A 107 -16.35 10.79 -19.33
CA ARG A 107 -15.52 11.08 -20.52
C ARG A 107 -14.13 11.58 -20.17
N MET A 108 -13.55 11.04 -19.08
CA MET A 108 -12.33 11.56 -18.48
C MET A 108 -11.15 11.56 -19.47
N GLN A 109 -11.03 10.53 -20.32
CA GLN A 109 -9.95 10.45 -21.30
C GLN A 109 -10.04 11.55 -22.37
N GLU A 110 -11.25 11.84 -22.87
CA GLU A 110 -11.48 12.91 -23.84
C GLU A 110 -11.21 14.28 -23.20
N PHE A 111 -11.62 14.46 -21.95
CA PHE A 111 -11.39 15.68 -21.18
C PHE A 111 -9.89 15.99 -21.02
N LEU A 112 -9.05 15.00 -20.70
CA LEU A 112 -7.59 15.19 -20.57
C LEU A 112 -6.90 15.52 -21.91
N GLN A 113 -7.51 15.14 -23.04
CA GLN A 113 -6.98 15.41 -24.38
C GLN A 113 -7.28 16.84 -24.88
N LEU A 114 -8.19 17.57 -24.23
CA LEU A 114 -8.53 18.95 -24.58
C LEU A 114 -7.29 19.85 -24.53
N ARG A 115 -7.17 20.82 -25.44
CA ARG A 115 -5.98 21.68 -25.52
C ARG A 115 -5.89 22.74 -24.41
N VAL A 116 -6.94 22.86 -23.60
CA VAL A 116 -7.08 23.83 -22.51
C VAL A 116 -6.22 23.40 -21.32
N ASP A 117 -5.67 24.39 -20.61
CA ASP A 117 -5.02 24.16 -19.32
C ASP A 117 -6.06 24.16 -18.19
N PHE A 118 -6.00 23.16 -17.32
CA PHE A 118 -6.90 22.97 -16.20
C PHE A 118 -6.24 23.32 -14.86
N GLY A 119 -5.13 24.04 -14.89
CA GLY A 119 -4.48 24.60 -13.70
C GLY A 119 -5.43 25.41 -12.81
N CYS A 120 -6.49 25.98 -13.37
CA CYS A 120 -7.52 26.75 -12.67
C CYS A 120 -8.56 25.93 -11.89
N LEU A 121 -8.62 24.61 -12.06
CA LEU A 121 -9.53 23.77 -11.28
C LEU A 121 -9.09 23.73 -9.82
N SER A 122 -10.05 23.91 -8.90
CA SER A 122 -9.74 23.88 -7.47
C SER A 122 -9.36 22.48 -7.00
N ASP A 123 -8.62 22.41 -5.90
CA ASP A 123 -8.32 21.14 -5.21
C ASP A 123 -9.60 20.39 -4.79
N THR A 124 -10.71 21.09 -4.52
CA THR A 124 -11.96 20.45 -4.11
C THR A 124 -12.61 19.72 -5.28
N THR A 125 -12.66 20.35 -6.47
CA THR A 125 -13.12 19.71 -7.70
C THR A 125 -12.24 18.51 -8.08
N ILE A 126 -10.91 18.63 -7.98
CA ILE A 126 -10.00 17.51 -8.25
C ILE A 126 -10.22 16.37 -7.25
N THR A 127 -10.52 16.68 -5.99
CA THR A 127 -10.85 15.67 -4.98
C THR A 127 -12.15 14.94 -5.35
N LYS A 128 -13.21 15.66 -5.75
CA LYS A 128 -14.47 15.04 -6.21
C LYS A 128 -14.27 14.15 -7.45
N LEU A 129 -13.45 14.59 -8.40
CA LEU A 129 -13.07 13.79 -9.57
C LEU A 129 -12.28 12.54 -9.16
N ALA A 130 -11.37 12.67 -8.19
CA ALA A 130 -10.63 11.54 -7.65
C ALA A 130 -11.57 10.54 -6.97
N GLU A 131 -12.52 10.98 -6.15
CA GLU A 131 -13.47 10.09 -5.47
C GLU A 131 -14.30 9.26 -6.46
N ARG A 132 -14.73 9.85 -7.59
CA ARG A 132 -15.53 9.15 -8.61
C ARG A 132 -14.73 8.34 -9.64
N CYS A 133 -13.42 8.58 -9.75
CA CYS A 133 -12.56 7.85 -10.69
C CYS A 133 -12.23 6.46 -10.15
N THR A 134 -12.53 5.39 -10.89
CA THR A 134 -12.13 4.02 -10.48
C THR A 134 -10.64 3.77 -10.70
N THR A 135 -10.07 2.81 -9.98
CA THR A 135 -8.66 2.41 -10.16
C THR A 135 -8.38 1.93 -11.60
N GLU A 136 -9.34 1.24 -12.22
CA GLU A 136 -9.28 0.78 -13.61
C GLU A 136 -9.35 1.94 -14.61
N GLN A 137 -10.14 2.97 -14.33
CA GLN A 137 -10.14 4.18 -15.13
C GLN A 137 -8.79 4.86 -15.01
N LEU A 138 -8.31 5.11 -13.78
CA LEU A 138 -7.05 5.80 -13.50
C LEU A 138 -5.85 5.16 -14.22
N GLN A 139 -5.77 3.82 -14.26
CA GLN A 139 -4.71 3.10 -14.96
C GLN A 139 -4.69 3.39 -16.46
N ARG A 140 -5.86 3.55 -17.08
CA ARG A 140 -6.01 3.77 -18.53
C ARG A 140 -5.85 5.22 -18.94
N LEU A 141 -5.90 6.16 -18.00
CA LEU A 141 -5.81 7.59 -18.29
C LEU A 141 -4.43 7.95 -18.85
N GLN A 142 -4.44 8.71 -19.93
CA GLN A 142 -3.25 9.28 -20.53
C GLN A 142 -3.37 10.80 -20.58
N ASP A 143 -2.40 11.47 -19.97
CA ASP A 143 -2.27 12.92 -19.96
C ASP A 143 -0.83 13.30 -20.34
N PRO A 144 -0.54 13.40 -21.65
CA PRO A 144 0.83 13.63 -22.13
C PRO A 144 1.41 14.99 -21.71
N LYS A 145 0.56 15.92 -21.27
CA LYS A 145 0.98 17.25 -20.78
C LYS A 145 0.85 17.40 -19.26
N ASP A 146 0.46 16.35 -18.55
CA ASP A 146 0.24 16.32 -17.11
C ASP A 146 -0.54 17.52 -16.55
N LYS A 147 -1.69 17.82 -17.16
CA LYS A 147 -2.54 18.96 -16.77
C LYS A 147 -3.26 18.69 -15.46
N ILE A 148 -3.75 17.47 -15.27
CA ILE A 148 -4.53 17.06 -14.09
C ILE A 148 -4.08 15.71 -13.56
N LEU A 149 -3.56 14.81 -14.39
CA LEU A 149 -3.36 13.41 -14.01
C LEU A 149 -2.49 13.24 -12.75
N SER A 150 -1.38 13.96 -12.61
CA SER A 150 -0.57 13.95 -11.38
C SER A 150 -1.35 14.44 -10.16
N LYS A 151 -2.14 15.52 -10.29
CA LYS A 151 -2.99 16.03 -9.20
C LYS A 151 -4.06 15.01 -8.80
N LEU A 152 -4.66 14.34 -9.80
CA LEU A 152 -5.65 13.29 -9.59
C LEU A 152 -5.04 12.07 -8.88
N GLN A 153 -3.87 11.62 -9.31
CA GLN A 153 -3.12 10.51 -8.69
C GLN A 153 -2.71 10.85 -7.25
N ARG A 154 -2.27 12.09 -7.00
CA ARG A 154 -2.03 12.60 -5.64
C ARG A 154 -3.29 12.50 -4.78
N LYS A 155 -4.42 13.04 -5.25
CA LYS A 155 -5.69 12.97 -4.50
C LYS A 155 -6.16 11.54 -4.28
N LYS A 156 -5.96 10.65 -5.26
CA LYS A 156 -6.24 9.21 -5.10
C LYS A 156 -5.36 8.55 -4.05
N LEU A 157 -4.09 8.94 -3.94
CA LEU A 157 -3.21 8.45 -2.88
C LEU A 157 -3.63 8.96 -1.50
N GLU A 158 -3.96 10.26 -1.38
CA GLU A 158 -4.49 10.85 -0.14
C GLU A 158 -5.78 10.12 0.30
N LEU A 159 -6.70 9.82 -0.63
CA LEU A 159 -7.91 9.05 -0.38
C LEU A 159 -7.62 7.62 0.08
N LEU A 160 -6.69 6.92 -0.57
CA LEU A 160 -6.30 5.56 -0.19
C LEU A 160 -5.76 5.52 1.24
N LEU A 161 -4.90 6.47 1.62
CA LEU A 161 -4.35 6.55 2.99
C LEU A 161 -5.45 6.85 4.01
N ARG A 162 -6.40 7.73 3.67
CA ARG A 162 -7.57 8.03 4.51
C ARG A 162 -8.46 6.79 4.71
N GLU A 163 -8.75 6.05 3.64
CA GLU A 163 -9.55 4.82 3.69
C GLU A 163 -8.89 3.76 4.59
N LEU A 164 -7.57 3.61 4.52
CA LEU A 164 -6.83 2.72 5.42
C LEU A 164 -6.95 3.15 6.88
N GLN A 165 -6.84 4.45 7.16
CA GLN A 165 -6.98 5.01 8.50
C GLN A 165 -8.40 4.79 9.05
N GLU A 166 -9.43 5.02 8.24
CA GLU A 166 -10.84 4.78 8.59
C GLU A 166 -11.10 3.29 8.87
N ALA A 167 -10.50 2.40 8.09
CA ALA A 167 -10.54 0.95 8.28
C ALA A 167 -9.71 0.46 9.48
N LYS A 168 -8.98 1.34 10.18
CA LYS A 168 -8.03 1.02 11.25
C LYS A 168 -6.89 0.07 10.81
N CYS A 169 -6.59 0.07 9.51
CA CYS A 169 -5.46 -0.66 8.94
C CYS A 169 -4.25 0.27 8.90
N THR A 170 -3.20 -0.04 9.67
CA THR A 170 -1.97 0.77 9.63
C THR A 170 -1.04 0.26 8.54
N LEU A 171 -0.68 1.15 7.62
CA LEU A 171 0.42 0.91 6.69
C LEU A 171 1.73 0.99 7.46
N CYS A 172 2.64 0.04 7.26
CA CYS A 172 3.93 -0.04 7.92
C CYS A 172 5.04 -0.25 6.91
N CYS A 173 6.24 0.24 7.21
CA CYS A 173 7.45 -0.07 6.47
C CYS A 173 8.30 -1.05 7.27
N CYS A 174 8.79 -2.10 6.62
CA CYS A 174 9.59 -3.12 7.29
C CYS A 174 11.01 -2.61 7.58
N GLU A 175 11.51 -2.78 8.80
CA GLU A 175 12.89 -2.38 9.16
C GLU A 175 13.97 -3.21 8.45
N ASN A 176 13.64 -4.45 8.07
CA ASN A 176 14.60 -5.38 7.46
C ASN A 176 14.66 -5.29 5.93
N CYS A 177 13.50 -5.23 5.26
CA CYS A 177 13.40 -5.27 3.80
C CYS A 177 12.87 -3.98 3.16
N GLU A 178 12.45 -3.00 3.97
CA GLU A 178 11.88 -1.72 3.52
C GLU A 178 10.64 -1.87 2.62
N LEU A 179 10.01 -3.04 2.64
CA LEU A 179 8.70 -3.31 2.03
C LEU A 179 7.61 -2.58 2.80
N LEU A 180 6.64 -2.02 2.08
CA LEU A 180 5.38 -1.58 2.67
C LEU A 180 4.41 -2.75 2.79
N TYR A 181 3.74 -2.85 3.94
CA TYR A 181 2.73 -3.86 4.22
C TYR A 181 1.70 -3.32 5.22
N LEU A 182 0.56 -3.99 5.34
CA LEU A 182 -0.46 -3.70 6.33
C LEU A 182 -0.22 -4.50 7.60
N SER A 183 -0.32 -3.86 8.76
CA SER A 183 -0.20 -4.53 10.06
C SER A 183 -1.23 -5.62 10.29
N SER A 184 -2.41 -5.52 9.67
CA SER A 184 -3.46 -6.56 9.73
C SER A 184 -3.00 -7.90 9.15
N GLU A 185 -2.13 -7.86 8.13
CA GLU A 185 -1.66 -9.04 7.40
C GLU A 185 -0.29 -9.54 7.90
N GLU A 186 0.32 -8.89 8.90
CA GLU A 186 1.69 -9.18 9.38
C GLU A 186 1.92 -10.66 9.72
N SER A 187 0.92 -11.31 10.31
CA SER A 187 1.00 -12.72 10.73
C SER A 187 1.11 -13.73 9.58
N GLN A 188 0.60 -13.38 8.39
CA GLN A 188 0.60 -14.25 7.21
C GLN A 188 1.73 -13.94 6.24
N LEU A 189 2.33 -12.74 6.33
CA LEU A 189 3.35 -12.27 5.42
C LEU A 189 4.73 -12.78 5.78
N HIS A 190 5.51 -13.13 4.76
CA HIS A 190 6.87 -13.61 4.89
C HIS A 190 7.88 -12.54 4.49
N CYS A 191 8.80 -12.20 5.39
CA CYS A 191 9.88 -11.26 5.11
C CYS A 191 11.16 -11.99 4.70
N SER A 192 11.59 -11.81 3.45
CA SER A 192 12.84 -12.43 2.93
C SER A 192 14.12 -11.97 3.64
N GLN A 193 14.11 -10.80 4.28
CA GLN A 193 15.22 -10.24 5.06
C GLN A 193 14.96 -10.28 6.58
N GLY A 194 13.83 -10.86 7.00
CA GLY A 194 13.41 -10.91 8.40
C GLY A 194 14.29 -11.84 9.23
N VAL A 195 14.34 -11.58 10.54
CA VAL A 195 14.97 -12.52 11.48
C VAL A 195 14.13 -13.79 11.54
N ARG A 196 14.78 -14.93 11.38
CA ARG A 196 14.12 -16.24 11.35
C ARG A 196 13.87 -16.76 12.76
N GLN A 197 12.65 -17.23 12.99
CA GLN A 197 12.17 -17.76 14.27
C GLN A 197 11.42 -19.08 14.04
N LEU A 198 11.37 -19.94 15.06
CA LEU A 198 10.59 -21.17 15.02
C LEU A 198 9.13 -20.86 15.40
N SER A 199 8.19 -21.26 14.55
CA SER A 199 6.76 -21.21 14.86
C SER A 199 6.39 -22.25 15.91
N ALA A 200 5.20 -22.14 16.51
CA ALA A 200 4.65 -23.14 17.43
C ALA A 200 4.55 -24.55 16.82
N HIS A 201 4.54 -24.64 15.48
CA HIS A 201 4.51 -25.88 14.71
C HIS A 201 5.89 -26.38 14.29
N GLY A 202 6.97 -25.68 14.69
CA GLY A 202 8.35 -26.04 14.37
C GLY A 202 8.82 -25.60 12.99
N GLU A 203 8.07 -24.73 12.31
CA GLU A 203 8.42 -24.18 11.00
C GLU A 203 9.33 -22.96 11.16
N LEU A 204 10.23 -22.74 10.21
CA LEU A 204 11.06 -21.55 10.21
C LEU A 204 10.30 -20.41 9.52
N VAL A 205 9.94 -19.38 10.29
CA VAL A 205 9.19 -18.21 9.81
C VAL A 205 10.04 -16.97 9.97
N ALA A 206 9.99 -16.08 8.97
CA ALA A 206 10.55 -14.74 9.05
C ALA A 206 9.41 -13.76 8.79
N SER A 207 9.10 -12.93 9.79
CA SER A 207 7.99 -11.96 9.72
C SER A 207 8.53 -10.56 9.47
N HIS A 208 7.70 -9.69 8.91
CA HIS A 208 8.01 -8.27 8.83
C HIS A 208 8.03 -7.66 10.24
N ARG A 209 8.84 -6.62 10.44
CA ARG A 209 8.86 -5.84 11.68
C ARG A 209 8.72 -4.36 11.37
N PRO A 210 7.81 -3.63 12.02
CA PRO A 210 7.56 -2.22 11.69
C PRO A 210 8.74 -1.35 12.11
N LYS A 211 9.21 -0.49 11.20
CA LYS A 211 10.26 0.48 11.47
C LYS A 211 9.77 1.51 12.49
N THR A 212 10.49 1.64 13.61
CA THR A 212 10.12 2.55 14.70
C THR A 212 10.13 4.01 14.23
N GLY A 213 9.05 4.76 14.52
CA GLY A 213 8.92 6.17 14.17
C GLY A 213 8.62 6.44 12.69
N TRP A 214 8.30 5.41 11.90
CA TRP A 214 7.93 5.60 10.49
C TRP A 214 6.49 6.10 10.34
N VAL A 215 6.32 7.19 9.61
CA VAL A 215 5.01 7.81 9.32
C VAL A 215 4.78 7.87 7.80
N PRO A 216 3.63 7.40 7.28
CA PRO A 216 3.33 7.40 5.84
C PRO A 216 3.46 8.77 5.18
N ASP A 217 2.95 9.83 5.82
CA ASP A 217 2.95 11.19 5.25
C ASP A 217 4.35 11.78 5.10
N GLU A 218 5.22 11.55 6.09
CA GLU A 218 6.62 12.00 6.03
C GLU A 218 7.40 11.22 4.98
N TRP A 219 7.21 9.91 4.94
CA TRP A 219 7.79 9.05 3.92
C TRP A 219 7.36 9.50 2.52
N LEU A 220 6.07 9.76 2.30
CA LEU A 220 5.57 10.21 1.02
C LEU A 220 6.18 11.54 0.57
N LYS A 221 6.34 12.50 1.50
CA LYS A 221 7.04 13.77 1.22
C LYS A 221 8.47 13.53 0.76
N THR A 222 9.20 12.61 1.40
CA THR A 222 10.58 12.28 1.00
C THR A 222 10.65 11.60 -0.37
N VAL A 223 9.72 10.70 -0.68
CA VAL A 223 9.70 9.96 -1.94
C VAL A 223 9.36 10.87 -3.12
N ILE A 224 8.40 11.77 -2.95
CA ILE A 224 7.98 12.71 -4.01
C ILE A 224 9.00 13.83 -4.26
N GLN A 225 9.86 14.14 -3.28
CA GLN A 225 10.97 15.07 -3.50
C GLN A 225 12.03 14.50 -4.47
N ASP A 226 12.09 13.17 -4.63
CA ASP A 226 12.95 12.54 -5.63
C ASP A 226 12.36 12.74 -7.03
N LYS A 227 13.14 13.37 -7.91
CA LYS A 227 12.75 13.67 -9.30
C LYS A 227 12.43 12.42 -10.13
N ASN A 228 12.86 11.24 -9.69
CA ASN A 228 12.63 9.98 -10.39
C ASN A 228 11.28 9.34 -10.06
N VAL A 229 10.53 9.87 -9.08
CA VAL A 229 9.24 9.31 -8.66
C VAL A 229 8.11 10.27 -8.97
N SER A 230 7.23 9.87 -9.88
CA SER A 230 5.98 10.60 -10.16
C SER A 230 4.90 10.25 -9.12
N TRP A 231 3.87 11.10 -9.02
CA TRP A 231 2.68 10.81 -8.21
C TRP A 231 2.02 9.49 -8.60
N GLY A 232 2.01 9.14 -9.89
CA GLY A 232 1.54 7.85 -10.37
C GLY A 232 2.38 6.68 -9.87
N ALA A 233 3.71 6.82 -9.89
CA ALA A 233 4.62 5.79 -9.36
C ALA A 233 4.40 5.56 -7.85
N ALA A 234 4.29 6.64 -7.08
CA ALA A 234 4.01 6.56 -5.64
C ALA A 234 2.62 5.95 -5.36
N TYR A 235 1.58 6.39 -6.09
CA TYR A 235 0.23 5.85 -5.96
C TYR A 235 0.19 4.34 -6.23
N TRP A 236 0.74 3.89 -7.37
CA TRP A 236 0.72 2.48 -7.73
C TRP A 236 1.55 1.62 -6.78
N TYR A 237 2.64 2.15 -6.25
CA TYR A 237 3.46 1.46 -5.26
C TYR A 237 2.70 1.26 -3.94
N VAL A 238 2.09 2.31 -3.40
CA VAL A 238 1.27 2.20 -2.17
C VAL A 238 0.04 1.35 -2.42
N TRP A 239 -0.68 1.53 -3.52
CA TRP A 239 -1.82 0.70 -3.88
C TRP A 239 -1.44 -0.79 -3.93
N ALA A 240 -0.35 -1.15 -4.61
CA ALA A 240 0.10 -2.54 -4.67
C ALA A 240 0.46 -3.11 -3.28
N SER A 241 0.92 -2.27 -2.34
CA SER A 241 1.19 -2.69 -0.95
C SER A 241 -0.07 -3.06 -0.15
N THR A 242 -1.24 -2.59 -0.59
CA THR A 242 -2.53 -2.86 0.07
C THR A 242 -3.24 -4.09 -0.50
N GLN A 243 -2.75 -4.63 -1.61
CA GLN A 243 -3.37 -5.75 -2.31
C GLN A 243 -2.56 -7.02 -2.07
N TYR A 244 -3.26 -8.11 -1.75
CA TYR A 244 -2.65 -9.38 -1.37
C TYR A 244 -3.20 -10.53 -2.18
N MET A 245 -2.40 -11.58 -2.33
CA MET A 245 -2.80 -12.81 -3.00
C MET A 245 -2.11 -14.03 -2.41
N GLN A 246 -2.74 -15.20 -2.58
CA GLN A 246 -2.11 -16.49 -2.34
C GLN A 246 -1.64 -17.08 -3.66
N CYS A 247 -0.36 -17.44 -3.74
CA CYS A 247 0.23 -18.00 -4.95
C CYS A 247 -0.04 -19.51 -5.04
N ASP A 248 -0.59 -19.96 -6.16
CA ASP A 248 -0.86 -21.38 -6.42
C ASP A 248 0.42 -22.23 -6.52
N THR A 249 1.53 -21.61 -6.92
CA THR A 249 2.78 -22.35 -7.17
C THR A 249 3.67 -22.48 -5.94
N CYS A 250 3.84 -21.39 -5.17
CA CYS A 250 4.69 -21.41 -3.96
C CYS A 250 3.88 -21.44 -2.66
N GLN A 251 2.55 -21.42 -2.75
CA GLN A 251 1.60 -21.43 -1.62
C GLN A 251 1.76 -20.26 -0.64
N ARG A 252 2.56 -19.23 -0.98
CA ARG A 252 2.76 -18.06 -0.14
C ARG A 252 1.65 -17.03 -0.29
N TYR A 253 1.33 -16.41 0.83
CA TYR A 253 0.57 -15.17 0.89
C TYR A 253 1.54 -13.99 0.77
N CYS A 254 1.35 -13.15 -0.25
CA CYS A 254 2.25 -12.02 -0.53
C CYS A 254 1.49 -10.81 -1.06
N SER A 255 2.11 -9.64 -0.91
CA SER A 255 1.61 -8.40 -1.51
C SER A 255 1.80 -8.43 -3.03
N LEU A 256 0.97 -7.69 -3.77
CA LEU A 256 1.19 -7.46 -5.21
C LEU A 256 2.50 -6.73 -5.52
N LEU A 257 3.11 -6.06 -4.54
CA LEU A 257 4.47 -5.52 -4.66
C LEU A 257 5.53 -6.58 -4.94
N GLU A 258 5.31 -7.82 -4.49
CA GLU A 258 6.21 -8.96 -4.64
C GLU A 258 5.75 -9.89 -5.77
N PHE A 259 4.85 -9.44 -6.64
CA PHE A 259 4.24 -10.29 -7.67
C PHE A 259 5.25 -10.96 -8.60
N ARG A 260 6.43 -10.37 -8.82
CA ARG A 260 7.51 -10.94 -9.64
C ARG A 260 8.61 -11.65 -8.83
N ASP A 261 8.39 -11.83 -7.53
CA ASP A 261 9.35 -12.37 -6.57
C ASP A 261 9.00 -13.80 -6.14
N CYS A 262 8.42 -14.60 -7.04
CA CYS A 262 8.21 -16.03 -6.80
C CYS A 262 9.54 -16.77 -7.01
N PHE A 263 10.39 -16.77 -5.99
CA PHE A 263 11.70 -17.40 -6.06
C PHE A 263 11.63 -18.93 -6.11
N TYR A 264 12.49 -19.53 -6.93
CA TYR A 264 12.64 -20.98 -7.07
C TYR A 264 14.07 -21.38 -7.49
N HIS A 265 14.41 -22.65 -7.26
CA HIS A 265 15.64 -23.27 -7.77
C HIS A 265 15.30 -24.18 -8.96
N PRO A 266 15.80 -23.90 -10.19
CA PRO A 266 15.61 -24.79 -11.34
C PRO A 266 16.52 -26.02 -11.30
N GLY A 267 17.58 -26.00 -10.48
CA GLY A 267 18.56 -27.08 -10.39
C GLY A 267 18.09 -28.21 -9.49
N GLN A 268 18.49 -29.42 -9.82
CA GLN A 268 18.26 -30.59 -9.00
C GLN A 268 19.10 -30.57 -7.72
N ILE A 269 18.65 -31.32 -6.72
CA ILE A 269 19.38 -31.53 -5.48
C ILE A 269 20.53 -32.51 -5.75
N VAL A 270 21.76 -32.11 -5.41
CA VAL A 270 22.97 -32.91 -5.56
C VAL A 270 23.64 -33.08 -4.19
N GLY A 271 24.10 -34.29 -3.88
CA GLY A 271 24.65 -34.65 -2.57
C GLY A 271 23.59 -35.24 -1.63
N VAL A 272 24.03 -35.73 -0.47
CA VAL A 272 23.18 -36.38 0.53
C VAL A 272 23.45 -35.80 1.91
N GLY A 273 22.42 -35.63 2.73
CA GLY A 273 22.54 -35.11 4.08
C GLY A 273 22.95 -33.63 4.13
N ALA A 274 23.86 -33.28 5.03
CA ALA A 274 24.29 -31.89 5.27
C ALA A 274 25.06 -31.24 4.10
N GLU A 275 25.49 -32.03 3.11
CA GLU A 275 26.16 -31.55 1.91
C GLU A 275 25.22 -31.37 0.71
N ALA A 276 23.94 -31.70 0.87
CA ALA A 276 22.94 -31.55 -0.18
C ALA A 276 22.83 -30.08 -0.61
N LYS A 277 22.93 -29.84 -1.92
CA LYS A 277 22.94 -28.50 -2.52
C LYS A 277 22.18 -28.46 -3.84
N TYR A 278 21.66 -27.31 -4.21
CA TYR A 278 21.05 -27.10 -5.52
C TYR A 278 22.12 -26.96 -6.61
N SER A 279 22.00 -27.73 -7.69
CA SER A 279 22.95 -27.67 -8.81
C SER A 279 22.98 -26.34 -9.55
N CYS A 280 21.92 -25.54 -9.46
CA CYS A 280 21.79 -24.27 -10.18
C CYS A 280 22.60 -23.11 -9.57
N CYS A 281 22.90 -23.16 -8.27
CA CYS A 281 23.54 -22.04 -7.57
C CYS A 281 24.49 -22.49 -6.44
N GLY A 282 24.54 -23.78 -6.13
CA GLY A 282 25.37 -24.31 -5.05
C GLY A 282 24.83 -24.03 -3.64
N ALA A 283 23.65 -23.41 -3.50
CA ALA A 283 23.03 -23.17 -2.21
C ALA A 283 22.76 -24.49 -1.48
N ARG A 284 23.14 -24.56 -0.21
CA ARG A 284 22.89 -25.73 0.64
C ARG A 284 21.42 -25.84 0.99
N ILE A 285 20.93 -27.07 1.09
CA ILE A 285 19.56 -27.36 1.46
C ILE A 285 19.52 -27.51 2.97
N PHE A 286 18.76 -26.64 3.61
CA PHE A 286 18.43 -26.77 5.03
C PHE A 286 17.10 -27.51 5.16
N LEU A 287 17.06 -28.53 6.02
CA LEU A 287 15.80 -29.20 6.36
C LEU A 287 14.87 -28.14 7.00
N GLY A 288 13.71 -27.91 6.38
CA GLY A 288 12.77 -26.85 6.79
C GLY A 288 12.86 -25.54 6.01
N GLY A 289 13.78 -25.42 5.04
CA GLY A 289 13.94 -24.23 4.19
C GLY A 289 13.07 -24.20 2.93
N GLU A 290 12.20 -25.18 2.72
CA GLU A 290 11.34 -25.26 1.52
C GLU A 290 10.28 -24.13 1.50
N THR A 291 9.96 -23.57 2.66
CA THR A 291 9.00 -22.46 2.84
C THR A 291 9.65 -21.07 2.77
N ASP A 292 10.99 -20.97 2.78
CA ASP A 292 11.81 -19.78 3.09
C ASP A 292 11.82 -18.63 2.07
N GLY A 293 11.19 -18.80 0.92
CA GLY A 293 11.24 -17.80 -0.15
C GLY A 293 12.59 -17.55 -0.75
N SER A 294 13.54 -18.43 -0.50
CA SER A 294 14.82 -18.45 -1.17
C SER A 294 14.73 -19.21 -2.49
N GLY A 295 15.29 -18.61 -3.53
CA GLY A 295 15.48 -19.22 -4.83
C GLY A 295 16.49 -18.42 -5.62
N CYS A 296 17.26 -19.08 -6.47
CA CYS A 296 18.28 -18.40 -7.28
C CYS A 296 17.70 -17.74 -8.54
N LYS A 297 16.46 -18.04 -8.89
CA LYS A 297 15.70 -17.39 -9.97
C LYS A 297 14.34 -16.97 -9.44
N SER A 298 13.79 -15.91 -10.00
CA SER A 298 12.42 -15.46 -9.74
C SER A 298 11.53 -15.69 -10.97
N ARG A 299 10.23 -15.74 -10.73
CA ARG A 299 9.17 -15.72 -11.74
C ARG A 299 7.97 -14.99 -11.17
N GLU A 300 6.95 -14.78 -12.00
CA GLU A 300 5.69 -14.21 -11.55
C GLU A 300 4.92 -15.23 -10.68
N HIS A 301 4.31 -14.74 -9.61
CA HIS A 301 3.37 -15.50 -8.80
C HIS A 301 2.12 -15.84 -9.64
N LYS A 302 1.58 -17.05 -9.44
CA LYS A 302 0.39 -17.51 -10.16
C LYS A 302 -0.84 -17.43 -9.25
N LEU A 303 -1.91 -16.86 -9.76
CA LEU A 303 -3.22 -16.90 -9.10
C LEU A 303 -3.82 -18.30 -9.24
N ALA A 304 -4.46 -18.77 -8.18
CA ALA A 304 -5.28 -19.98 -8.24
C ALA A 304 -6.52 -19.73 -9.12
N PRO A 305 -7.07 -20.74 -9.81
CA PRO A 305 -8.30 -20.58 -10.60
C PRO A 305 -9.52 -20.20 -9.74
N SER A 306 -9.49 -20.48 -8.44
CA SER A 306 -10.53 -20.12 -7.46
C SER A 306 -10.43 -18.67 -6.93
N THR A 307 -9.42 -17.89 -7.37
CA THR A 307 -9.16 -16.56 -6.79
C THR A 307 -10.29 -15.58 -7.15
N PRO A 308 -10.76 -14.73 -6.21
CA PRO A 308 -11.79 -13.73 -6.47
C PRO A 308 -11.51 -12.84 -7.68
N ALA A 309 -12.56 -12.51 -8.44
CA ALA A 309 -12.48 -11.66 -9.63
C ALA A 309 -11.84 -10.29 -9.36
N THR A 310 -11.97 -9.76 -8.13
CA THR A 310 -11.34 -8.51 -7.70
C THR A 310 -9.82 -8.59 -7.76
N ILE A 311 -9.21 -9.66 -7.25
CA ILE A 311 -7.75 -9.85 -7.25
C ILE A 311 -7.25 -10.09 -8.68
N GLN A 312 -8.01 -10.82 -9.50
CA GLN A 312 -7.68 -11.01 -10.92
C GLN A 312 -7.60 -9.67 -11.67
N LYS A 313 -8.55 -8.75 -11.42
CA LYS A 313 -8.51 -7.38 -11.95
C LYS A 313 -7.32 -6.61 -11.40
N SER A 314 -7.04 -6.70 -10.09
CA SER A 314 -5.86 -6.06 -9.50
C SER A 314 -4.56 -6.51 -10.18
N VAL A 315 -4.42 -7.80 -10.53
CA VAL A 315 -3.23 -8.29 -11.26
C VAL A 315 -3.16 -7.76 -12.71
N GLN A 316 -4.29 -7.58 -13.39
CA GLN A 316 -4.31 -6.94 -14.72
C GLN A 316 -3.84 -5.49 -14.65
N ILE A 317 -4.36 -4.72 -13.67
CA ILE A 317 -3.96 -3.34 -13.40
C ILE A 317 -2.47 -3.28 -13.04
N LEU A 318 -2.03 -4.19 -12.17
CA LEU A 318 -0.65 -4.30 -11.72
C LEU A 318 0.32 -4.45 -12.89
N ASN A 319 0.03 -5.37 -13.82
CA ASN A 319 0.89 -5.60 -14.98
C ASN A 319 1.03 -4.35 -15.86
N ALA A 320 -0.06 -3.60 -16.05
CA ALA A 320 -0.02 -2.38 -16.83
C ALA A 320 0.71 -1.22 -16.11
N SER A 321 0.67 -1.20 -14.77
CA SER A 321 1.29 -0.18 -13.94
C SER A 321 2.68 -0.58 -13.39
N TRP A 322 3.20 -1.76 -13.76
CA TRP A 322 4.43 -2.32 -13.16
C TRP A 322 5.66 -1.45 -13.37
N SER A 323 5.78 -0.79 -14.53
CA SER A 323 6.89 0.13 -14.80
C SER A 323 6.96 1.27 -13.79
N ALA A 324 5.81 1.86 -13.44
CA ALA A 324 5.71 2.93 -12.44
C ALA A 324 6.00 2.42 -11.02
N ILE A 325 5.57 1.19 -10.69
CA ILE A 325 5.90 0.57 -9.40
C ILE A 325 7.41 0.35 -9.28
N THR A 326 8.06 -0.14 -10.35
CA THR A 326 9.51 -0.37 -10.32
C THR A 326 10.33 0.91 -10.25
N SER A 327 9.87 2.03 -10.83
CA SER A 327 10.59 3.30 -10.68
C SER A 327 10.55 3.79 -9.24
N CYS A 328 9.40 3.69 -8.56
CA CYS A 328 9.29 4.00 -7.13
C CYS A 328 10.13 3.02 -6.28
N SER A 329 10.03 1.71 -6.55
CA SER A 329 10.74 0.69 -5.78
C SER A 329 12.26 0.85 -5.82
N LYS A 330 12.85 1.35 -6.91
CA LYS A 330 14.31 1.57 -7.00
C LYS A 330 14.82 2.66 -6.07
N VAL A 331 13.95 3.62 -5.72
CA VAL A 331 14.27 4.72 -4.82
C VAL A 331 13.99 4.30 -3.38
N VAL A 332 12.88 3.60 -3.16
CA VAL A 332 12.40 3.23 -1.83
C VAL A 332 13.11 2.00 -1.27
N ARG A 333 13.50 1.05 -2.13
CA ARG A 333 14.21 -0.16 -1.72
C ARG A 333 15.63 -0.16 -2.27
N PRO A 334 16.65 -0.19 -1.40
CA PRO A 334 18.00 -0.50 -1.85
C PRO A 334 18.00 -1.91 -2.47
N PRO A 335 18.89 -2.19 -3.44
CA PRO A 335 19.05 -3.53 -3.97
C PRO A 335 19.30 -4.49 -2.80
N PRO A 336 18.78 -5.72 -2.85
CA PRO A 336 18.98 -6.68 -1.77
C PRO A 336 20.48 -6.81 -1.54
N TYR A 337 20.95 -6.29 -0.39
CA TYR A 337 22.33 -6.48 0.02
C TYR A 337 22.57 -7.99 -0.03
N GLY A 338 23.54 -8.43 -0.82
CA GLY A 338 23.91 -9.83 -0.95
C GLY A 338 24.37 -10.37 0.40
N ARG A 339 23.43 -10.70 1.27
CA ARG A 339 23.71 -11.39 2.53
C ARG A 339 23.82 -12.87 2.19
N SER A 340 25.06 -13.29 2.05
CA SER A 340 25.44 -14.68 2.27
C SER A 340 25.08 -15.03 3.73
N CYS A 341 24.23 -16.02 3.90
CA CYS A 341 23.80 -16.61 5.17
C CYS A 341 22.78 -15.78 5.98
N LEU A 342 21.54 -16.27 5.96
CA LEU A 342 20.43 -15.81 6.81
C LEU A 342 20.79 -16.11 8.26
N TYR A 343 20.81 -15.06 9.10
CA TYR A 343 21.09 -15.19 10.53
C TYR A 343 19.90 -15.91 11.18
N ILE A 344 20.05 -17.21 11.40
CA ILE A 344 19.22 -17.95 12.35
C ILE A 344 19.69 -17.45 13.72
N ASP A 345 18.79 -16.84 14.49
CA ASP A 345 19.10 -16.50 15.87
C ASP A 345 19.25 -17.79 16.66
N MET A 346 20.49 -18.26 16.75
CA MET A 346 20.84 -19.46 17.50
C MET A 346 20.48 -19.32 18.97
N SER A 347 20.29 -18.11 19.52
CA SER A 347 19.82 -17.96 20.89
C SER A 347 18.33 -18.36 21.07
N ILE A 348 17.56 -18.40 19.98
CA ILE A 348 16.17 -18.87 19.98
C ILE A 348 16.11 -20.38 19.71
N VAL A 349 16.93 -20.88 18.77
CA VAL A 349 16.97 -22.31 18.41
C VAL A 349 17.74 -23.15 19.43
N CYS A 350 18.84 -22.61 19.93
CA CYS A 350 19.72 -23.18 20.94
C CYS A 350 20.11 -22.07 21.94
N PRO A 351 19.21 -21.61 22.82
CA PRO A 351 19.56 -20.65 23.85
C PRO A 351 20.88 -21.07 24.49
N ALA A 352 21.86 -20.16 24.44
CA ALA A 352 23.17 -20.39 25.04
C ALA A 352 22.91 -21.00 26.41
N PRO A 353 23.58 -22.10 26.80
CA PRO A 353 23.31 -22.74 28.06
C PRO A 353 23.43 -21.68 29.14
N THR A 354 22.30 -21.20 29.64
CA THR A 354 22.26 -20.50 30.91
C THR A 354 22.99 -21.43 31.85
N VAL A 355 23.93 -20.86 32.60
CA VAL A 355 24.97 -21.53 33.39
C VAL A 355 24.38 -22.39 34.52
N GLU A 356 23.13 -22.82 34.41
CA GLU A 356 22.61 -24.02 35.03
C GLU A 356 23.16 -25.24 34.29
N GLN A 357 24.45 -25.54 34.49
CA GLN A 357 24.88 -26.94 34.48
C GLN A 357 23.93 -27.66 35.43
N SER A 358 23.10 -28.60 34.93
CA SER A 358 22.19 -29.31 35.83
C SER A 358 23.03 -29.97 36.92
N ALA A 359 22.63 -29.82 38.19
CA ALA A 359 23.37 -30.39 39.31
C ALA A 359 23.61 -31.90 39.13
N GLU A 360 22.75 -32.58 38.37
CA GLU A 360 22.87 -33.98 37.96
C GLU A 360 24.04 -34.23 37.00
N LEU A 361 24.27 -33.35 36.00
CA LEU A 361 25.40 -33.45 35.08
C LEU A 361 26.73 -33.28 35.84
N ASP A 362 26.75 -32.35 36.79
CA ASP A 362 27.88 -32.10 37.67
C ASP A 362 28.18 -33.27 38.61
N GLN A 363 27.14 -33.94 39.14
CA GLN A 363 27.29 -35.14 39.96
C GLN A 363 27.84 -36.33 39.18
N VAL A 364 27.45 -36.50 37.90
CA VAL A 364 28.03 -37.54 37.03
C VAL A 364 29.48 -37.23 36.64
N LEU A 365 29.82 -35.95 36.50
CA LEU A 365 31.20 -35.52 36.26
C LEU A 365 32.10 -35.67 37.50
N LYS A 366 31.55 -35.52 38.70
CA LYS A 366 32.28 -35.62 39.97
C LYS A 366 32.31 -37.03 40.56
N LYS A 367 31.59 -38.01 39.97
CA LYS A 367 31.50 -39.38 40.49
C LYS A 367 32.88 -40.09 40.47
N PRO A 368 33.48 -40.39 41.63
CA PRO A 368 34.82 -40.98 41.68
C PRO A 368 34.81 -42.44 41.21
N TRP A 369 35.98 -42.90 40.76
CA TRP A 369 36.20 -44.29 40.36
C TRP A 369 35.99 -45.24 41.56
N PRO A 370 35.30 -46.40 41.40
CA PRO A 370 35.20 -47.37 42.48
C PRO A 370 36.59 -47.98 42.78
N MET A 371 37.16 -47.64 43.94
CA MET A 371 38.51 -48.02 44.42
C MET A 371 38.62 -49.49 44.88
N ASN A 372 37.78 -50.41 44.37
CA ASN A 372 37.90 -51.83 44.75
C ASN A 372 38.95 -52.52 43.88
N ALA A 373 39.77 -53.38 44.49
CA ALA A 373 40.94 -54.03 43.88
C ALA A 373 40.63 -54.82 42.59
N ASP A 374 39.39 -55.28 42.41
CA ASP A 374 38.92 -56.01 41.21
C ASP A 374 38.57 -55.10 40.00
N ALA A 375 38.74 -53.77 40.13
CA ALA A 375 38.44 -52.78 39.10
C ALA A 375 39.65 -52.40 38.22
N ALA A 376 40.84 -53.00 38.43
CA ALA A 376 42.09 -52.52 37.85
C ALA A 376 42.37 -52.91 36.37
N SER A 377 41.53 -53.74 35.72
CA SER A 377 41.79 -54.17 34.34
C SER A 377 41.57 -53.03 33.32
N PRO A 378 42.46 -52.85 32.32
CA PRO A 378 42.31 -51.81 31.29
C PRO A 378 40.98 -51.87 30.52
N ARG A 379 40.43 -53.08 30.34
CA ARG A 379 39.15 -53.31 29.66
C ARG A 379 37.97 -52.76 30.46
N ARG A 380 37.95 -52.95 31.79
CA ARG A 380 36.91 -52.40 32.67
C ARG A 380 37.00 -50.87 32.77
N ARG A 381 38.21 -50.31 32.72
CA ARG A 381 38.44 -48.85 32.61
C ARG A 381 37.77 -48.23 31.39
N ARG A 382 37.99 -48.81 30.21
CA ARG A 382 37.32 -48.36 28.98
C ARG A 382 35.80 -48.50 29.09
N GLN A 383 35.30 -49.64 29.57
CA GLN A 383 33.86 -49.88 29.71
C GLN A 383 33.18 -48.87 30.65
N TRP A 384 33.80 -48.53 31.78
CA TRP A 384 33.25 -47.54 32.71
C TRP A 384 33.29 -46.12 32.14
N GLN A 385 34.35 -45.74 31.41
CA GLN A 385 34.39 -44.47 30.69
C GLN A 385 33.26 -44.39 29.64
N THR A 386 33.02 -45.47 28.91
CA THR A 386 31.88 -45.55 27.97
C THR A 386 30.54 -45.39 28.68
N MET A 387 30.31 -46.10 29.79
CA MET A 387 29.06 -45.97 30.56
C MET A 387 28.87 -44.56 31.13
N ARG A 388 29.96 -43.91 31.56
CA ARG A 388 29.91 -42.53 32.05
C ARG A 388 29.57 -41.53 30.94
N LEU A 389 30.14 -41.70 29.74
CA LEU A 389 29.80 -40.89 28.57
C LEU A 389 28.34 -41.11 28.15
N GLN A 390 27.87 -42.36 28.13
CA GLN A 390 26.47 -42.68 27.85
C GLN A 390 25.51 -42.04 28.85
N GLU A 391 25.86 -42.05 30.13
CA GLU A 391 25.04 -41.42 31.18
C GLU A 391 25.07 -39.88 31.06
N GLN A 392 26.22 -39.31 30.71
CA GLN A 392 26.33 -37.87 30.42
C GLN A 392 25.45 -37.47 29.23
N ASP A 393 25.46 -38.26 28.16
CA ASP A 393 24.62 -38.02 26.99
C ASP A 393 23.14 -38.23 27.30
N ARG A 394 22.78 -39.24 28.12
CA ARG A 394 21.40 -39.46 28.60
C ARG A 394 20.87 -38.23 29.33
N ILE A 395 21.63 -37.68 30.27
CA ILE A 395 21.23 -36.48 31.04
C ILE A 395 21.13 -35.27 30.11
N ARG A 396 22.08 -35.08 29.19
CA ARG A 396 22.02 -33.99 28.19
C ARG A 396 20.75 -34.07 27.35
N ILE A 397 20.41 -35.25 26.84
CA ILE A 397 19.19 -35.46 26.05
C ILE A 397 17.96 -35.16 26.92
N GLN A 398 17.90 -35.65 28.15
CA GLN A 398 16.78 -35.37 29.06
C GLN A 398 16.58 -33.87 29.34
N VAL A 399 17.68 -33.14 29.57
CA VAL A 399 17.65 -31.68 29.77
C VAL A 399 17.17 -30.97 28.50
N LEU A 400 17.68 -31.35 27.34
CA LEU A 400 17.24 -30.80 26.05
C LEU A 400 15.75 -31.08 25.81
N THR A 401 15.29 -32.31 26.02
CA THR A 401 13.88 -32.69 25.86
C THR A 401 12.98 -31.88 26.80
N LYS A 402 13.35 -31.72 28.08
CA LYS A 402 12.58 -30.93 29.05
C LYS A 402 12.49 -29.47 28.63
N ARG A 403 13.58 -28.88 28.14
CA ARG A 403 13.62 -27.49 27.65
C ARG A 403 12.77 -27.30 26.39
N LEU A 404 12.85 -28.22 25.43
CA LEU A 404 12.01 -28.19 24.22
C LEU A 404 10.52 -28.28 24.56
N LEU A 405 10.16 -29.10 25.56
CA LEU A 405 8.77 -29.18 26.06
C LEU A 405 8.32 -27.85 26.72
N GLN A 406 9.18 -27.20 27.50
CA GLN A 406 8.88 -25.90 28.09
C GLN A 406 8.72 -24.80 27.03
N LEU A 407 9.61 -24.75 26.04
CA LEU A 407 9.50 -23.82 24.91
C LEU A 407 8.17 -24.02 24.17
N ARG A 408 7.77 -25.29 23.92
CA ARG A 408 6.49 -25.59 23.30
C ARG A 408 5.29 -25.10 24.12
N GLN A 409 5.33 -25.23 25.45
CA GLN A 409 4.28 -24.73 26.35
C GLN A 409 4.21 -23.19 26.34
N ASN A 410 5.36 -22.51 26.25
CA ASN A 410 5.41 -21.06 26.22
C ASN A 410 4.97 -20.45 24.88
N LEU A 411 5.00 -21.23 23.79
CA LEU A 411 4.52 -20.84 22.47
C LEU A 411 3.00 -21.05 22.29
N THR A 412 2.31 -21.69 23.25
CA THR A 412 0.86 -21.94 23.22
C THR A 412 0.01 -20.88 23.95
N VAL A 413 0.60 -19.74 24.30
CA VAL A 413 -0.08 -18.52 24.79
C VAL A 413 0.21 -17.41 23.80
#